data_AF-A0A2V2AY53-F1
#
_entry.id   AF-A0A2V2AY53-F1
#
_cell.length_a   1.000
_cell.length_b   1.000
_cell.length_c   1.000
_cell.angle_alpha   90.00
_cell.angle_beta   90.00
_cell.angle_gamma   90.00
#
_symmetry.space_group_name_H-M   'P 1'
#
loop_
_entity.id
_entity.type
_entity.pdbx_description
1 polymer ?
#
loop_
_entity_poly.entity_id
_entity_poly.type
_entity_poly.pdbx_seq_one_letter_code
_entity_poly.pdbx_strand_id
1 'polypeptide(L)'
;MSHRLACVALTGTLCVTALSCTGARPESPVQVAPEPVVKTLSAHVTAVPPEKLGTTHRPGCPVPPERLRLVRMNHWGFDGKVHSGELVVHEDAVAPVLRAFGQAFAAHFPIRRMRVMAEYGGSDAAAMADDNTSAFNCRQVTGDPGRLSRHSWGDAIDINPVENPYVDVRGTSHPPNGHTYLDRARTRPGMITPDGAVTRAFREIGWYWGGRWSPPDYQHFSEEGG
;
A
#
# COMPACT_ATOMS: atom_id res chain seq x y z
N MET A 1 101.70 16.77 -12.79
CA MET A 1 100.58 17.52 -12.17
C MET A 1 99.68 16.47 -11.51
N SER A 2 99.94 16.17 -10.22
CA SER A 2 99.08 16.52 -9.06
C SER A 2 97.70 15.85 -9.14
N HIS A 3 97.20 14.98 -8.24
CA HIS A 3 97.47 14.72 -6.82
C HIS A 3 97.11 13.27 -6.45
N ARG A 4 97.74 12.74 -5.39
CA ARG A 4 97.30 11.59 -4.57
C ARG A 4 96.20 12.02 -3.58
N LEU A 5 95.24 11.14 -3.24
CA LEU A 5 94.53 11.02 -1.94
C LEU A 5 93.53 9.84 -2.09
N ALA A 6 93.72 8.66 -1.48
CA ALA A 6 93.64 8.24 -0.06
C ALA A 6 92.20 8.13 0.49
N CYS A 7 91.89 6.93 1.00
CA CYS A 7 90.64 6.47 1.63
C CYS A 7 90.10 7.37 2.74
N VAL A 8 88.76 7.41 2.90
CA VAL A 8 88.09 7.34 4.21
C VAL A 8 86.76 6.61 4.04
N ALA A 9 86.54 5.59 4.87
CA ALA A 9 85.27 4.89 5.03
C ALA A 9 84.31 5.71 5.92
N LEU A 10 83.04 5.81 5.53
CA LEU A 10 81.96 6.19 6.43
C LEU A 10 80.92 5.07 6.49
N THR A 11 80.83 4.47 7.66
CA THR A 11 79.76 3.58 8.12
C THR A 11 78.46 4.36 8.24
N GLY A 12 77.48 4.07 7.38
CA GLY A 12 76.12 4.60 7.45
C GLY A 12 75.12 3.50 7.78
N THR A 13 74.55 3.58 8.98
CA THR A 13 73.50 2.70 9.52
C THR A 13 72.25 2.70 8.63
N LEU A 14 71.93 1.56 7.99
CA LEU A 14 70.67 1.37 7.28
C LEU A 14 69.57 1.02 8.29
N CYS A 15 68.65 1.96 8.48
CA CYS A 15 67.41 1.78 9.22
C CYS A 15 66.49 0.87 8.39
N VAL A 16 66.27 -0.36 8.83
CA VAL A 16 65.37 -1.32 8.18
C VAL A 16 63.94 -0.99 8.63
N THR A 17 63.19 -0.24 7.82
CA THR A 17 61.73 -0.12 7.97
C THR A 17 61.07 -1.26 7.20
N ALA A 18 60.55 -2.25 7.92
CA ALA A 18 59.74 -3.30 7.33
C ALA A 18 58.38 -2.72 6.89
N LEU A 19 58.24 -2.42 5.59
CA LEU A 19 56.92 -2.21 4.98
C LEU A 19 56.17 -3.55 4.98
N SER A 20 55.24 -3.72 5.92
CA SER A 20 54.25 -4.78 5.84
C SER A 20 53.22 -4.41 4.77
N CYS A 21 53.39 -4.94 3.56
CA CYS A 21 52.34 -4.95 2.56
C CYS A 21 51.26 -5.94 2.99
N THR A 22 50.25 -5.48 3.73
CA THR A 22 48.99 -6.21 3.89
C THR A 22 48.25 -6.17 2.56
N GLY A 23 48.43 -7.21 1.74
CA GLY A 23 47.62 -7.43 0.55
C GLY A 23 46.16 -7.63 0.94
N ALA A 24 45.32 -6.62 0.70
CA ALA A 24 43.87 -6.79 0.80
C ALA A 24 43.44 -7.81 -0.26
N ARG A 25 42.84 -8.91 0.19
CA ARG A 25 42.28 -9.95 -0.67
C ARG A 25 41.11 -9.34 -1.45
N PRO A 26 41.05 -9.45 -2.79
CA PRO A 26 39.90 -8.95 -3.53
C PRO A 26 38.66 -9.71 -3.09
N GLU A 27 37.71 -8.99 -2.50
CA GLU A 27 36.42 -9.53 -2.09
C GLU A 27 35.66 -9.90 -3.37
N SER A 28 35.33 -11.19 -3.52
CA SER A 28 34.56 -11.65 -4.66
C SER A 28 33.17 -11.01 -4.61
N PRO A 29 32.63 -10.48 -5.72
CA PRO A 29 31.30 -9.89 -5.72
C PRO A 29 30.29 -10.94 -5.26
N VAL A 30 29.57 -10.66 -4.17
CA VAL A 30 28.42 -11.47 -3.76
C VAL A 30 27.39 -11.35 -4.87
N GLN A 31 27.21 -12.42 -5.65
CA GLN A 31 26.13 -12.52 -6.61
C GLN A 31 24.81 -12.61 -5.83
N VAL A 32 24.11 -11.49 -5.71
CA VAL A 32 22.74 -11.46 -5.20
C VAL A 32 21.87 -12.15 -6.25
N ALA A 33 21.34 -13.32 -5.92
CA ALA A 33 20.38 -14.01 -6.78
C ALA A 33 19.19 -13.06 -7.05
N PRO A 34 18.67 -12.99 -8.29
CA PRO A 34 17.51 -12.15 -8.59
C PRO A 34 16.33 -12.59 -7.73
N GLU A 35 15.66 -11.64 -7.08
CA GLU A 35 14.46 -11.90 -6.31
C GLU A 35 13.39 -12.55 -7.22
N PRO A 36 12.66 -13.56 -6.73
CA PRO A 36 11.64 -14.22 -7.53
C PRO A 36 10.57 -13.19 -7.96
N VAL A 37 10.35 -13.07 -9.27
CA VAL A 37 9.32 -12.19 -9.83
C VAL A 37 7.94 -12.73 -9.47
N VAL A 38 7.25 -12.09 -8.52
CA VAL A 38 5.86 -12.43 -8.16
C VAL A 38 4.94 -11.92 -9.28
N LYS A 39 4.45 -12.83 -10.12
CA LYS A 39 3.63 -12.48 -11.30
C LYS A 39 2.12 -12.50 -11.05
N THR A 40 1.68 -13.01 -9.91
CA THR A 40 0.26 -13.22 -9.61
C THR A 40 -0.08 -12.76 -8.20
N LEU A 41 -1.37 -12.46 -7.99
CA LEU A 41 -1.91 -12.29 -6.66
C LEU A 41 -1.73 -13.59 -5.85
N SER A 42 -1.31 -13.46 -4.61
CA SER A 42 -1.30 -14.49 -3.59
C SER A 42 -2.14 -13.98 -2.42
N ALA A 43 -3.02 -14.83 -1.90
CA ALA A 43 -3.89 -14.47 -0.81
C ALA A 43 -4.13 -15.63 0.15
N HIS A 44 -4.38 -15.28 1.41
CA HIS A 44 -4.75 -16.19 2.48
C HIS A 44 -5.95 -15.64 3.23
N VAL A 45 -6.98 -16.47 3.42
CA VAL A 45 -8.26 -16.07 4.00
C VAL A 45 -8.50 -16.82 5.30
N THR A 46 -8.81 -16.11 6.38
CA THR A 46 -9.12 -16.71 7.69
C THR A 46 -10.40 -16.13 8.27
N ALA A 47 -10.89 -16.76 9.35
CA ALA A 47 -11.74 -16.05 10.31
C ALA A 47 -11.03 -14.78 10.81
N VAL A 48 -11.79 -13.75 11.19
CA VAL A 48 -11.22 -12.49 11.66
C VAL A 48 -10.84 -12.62 13.14
N PRO A 49 -9.55 -12.46 13.50
CA PRO A 49 -9.16 -12.37 14.90
C PRO A 49 -9.82 -11.14 15.56
N PRO A 50 -10.25 -11.21 16.84
CA PRO A 50 -10.92 -10.09 17.51
C PRO A 50 -10.14 -8.77 17.45
N GLU A 51 -8.82 -8.81 17.52
CA GLU A 51 -7.95 -7.63 17.43
C GLU A 51 -7.95 -6.96 16.06
N LYS A 52 -8.29 -7.71 14.99
CA LYS A 52 -8.42 -7.18 13.62
C LYS A 52 -9.81 -6.58 13.35
N LEU A 53 -10.78 -6.79 14.23
CA LEU A 53 -12.03 -6.02 14.28
C LEU A 53 -11.90 -4.83 15.24
N GLY A 54 -11.38 -5.04 16.44
CA GLY A 54 -11.22 -3.98 17.45
C GLY A 54 -12.51 -3.19 17.66
N THR A 55 -12.42 -1.86 17.62
CA THR A 55 -13.58 -0.95 17.77
C THR A 55 -14.45 -0.82 16.52
N THR A 56 -14.02 -1.40 15.39
CA THR A 56 -14.75 -1.31 14.11
C THR A 56 -15.96 -2.24 14.06
N HIS A 57 -16.11 -3.12 15.05
CA HIS A 57 -17.29 -3.96 15.25
C HIS A 57 -17.80 -3.79 16.69
N ARG A 58 -19.11 -3.68 16.87
CA ARG A 58 -19.79 -3.49 18.17
C ARG A 58 -21.23 -3.98 18.09
N PRO A 59 -21.93 -4.16 19.23
CA PRO A 59 -23.36 -4.43 19.23
C PRO A 59 -24.14 -3.43 18.36
N GLY A 60 -25.05 -3.93 17.53
CA GLY A 60 -25.80 -3.13 16.54
C GLY A 60 -25.17 -3.11 15.14
N CYS A 61 -23.97 -3.67 14.96
CA CYS A 61 -23.43 -3.89 13.63
C CYS A 61 -24.22 -4.95 12.87
N PRO A 62 -24.46 -4.75 11.56
CA PRO A 62 -25.41 -5.58 10.83
C PRO A 62 -24.85 -6.95 10.44
N VAL A 63 -23.51 -7.07 10.39
CA VAL A 63 -22.82 -8.32 10.03
C VAL A 63 -22.10 -8.84 11.28
N PRO A 64 -22.38 -10.08 11.72
CA PRO A 64 -21.69 -10.67 12.87
C PRO A 64 -20.25 -11.10 12.48
N PRO A 65 -19.30 -11.18 13.43
CA PRO A 65 -17.89 -11.50 13.15
C PRO A 65 -17.68 -12.80 12.35
N GLU A 66 -18.56 -13.79 12.55
CA GLU A 66 -18.51 -15.11 11.91
C GLU A 66 -18.77 -15.04 10.41
N ARG A 67 -19.40 -13.96 9.92
CA ARG A 67 -19.64 -13.71 8.49
C ARG A 67 -18.59 -12.79 7.87
N LEU A 68 -17.61 -12.35 8.65
CA LEU A 68 -16.48 -11.59 8.15
C LEU A 68 -15.28 -12.50 7.93
N ARG A 69 -14.41 -12.13 6.99
CA ARG A 69 -13.14 -12.81 6.70
C ARG A 69 -12.01 -11.81 6.65
N LEU A 70 -10.88 -12.20 7.22
CA LEU A 70 -9.63 -11.48 7.08
C LEU A 70 -8.93 -12.01 5.83
N VAL A 71 -8.74 -11.13 4.86
CA VAL A 71 -8.03 -11.42 3.62
C VAL A 71 -6.66 -10.78 3.70
N ARG A 72 -5.62 -11.60 3.77
CA ARG A 72 -4.22 -11.20 3.57
C ARG A 72 -3.88 -11.38 2.10
N MET A 73 -3.41 -10.35 1.43
CA MET A 73 -2.99 -10.46 0.03
C MET A 73 -1.80 -9.57 -0.28
N ASN A 74 -1.09 -9.90 -1.37
CA ASN A 74 -0.04 -9.03 -1.88
C ASN A 74 -0.59 -7.91 -2.79
N HIS A 75 0.14 -6.81 -2.90
CA HIS A 75 -0.16 -5.70 -3.81
C HIS A 75 1.12 -5.01 -4.29
N TRP A 76 1.06 -4.30 -5.42
CA TRP A 76 2.13 -3.40 -5.81
C TRP A 76 2.11 -2.14 -4.96
N GLY A 77 3.28 -1.70 -4.51
CA GLY A 77 3.50 -0.42 -3.85
C GLY A 77 3.83 0.68 -4.85
N PHE A 78 3.76 1.92 -4.39
CA PHE A 78 4.24 3.09 -5.15
C PHE A 78 5.76 3.09 -5.38
N ASP A 79 6.50 2.29 -4.61
CA ASP A 79 7.95 2.06 -4.78
C ASP A 79 8.27 1.01 -5.86
N GLY A 80 7.25 0.46 -6.53
CA GLY A 80 7.42 -0.59 -7.52
C GLY A 80 7.81 -1.94 -6.93
N LYS A 81 7.61 -2.17 -5.62
CA LYS A 81 7.82 -3.46 -4.95
C LYS A 81 6.50 -4.10 -4.58
N VAL A 82 6.53 -5.41 -4.35
CA VAL A 82 5.36 -6.15 -3.86
C VAL A 82 5.34 -6.10 -2.34
N HIS A 83 4.23 -5.65 -1.78
CA HIS A 83 3.95 -5.58 -0.33
C HIS A 83 2.81 -6.53 0.03
N SER A 84 2.59 -6.72 1.34
CA SER A 84 1.44 -7.45 1.87
C SER A 84 0.49 -6.48 2.56
N GLY A 85 -0.81 -6.74 2.41
CA GLY A 85 -1.88 -5.97 3.01
C GLY A 85 -2.98 -6.85 3.58
N GLU A 86 -3.87 -6.24 4.35
CA GLU A 86 -4.99 -6.88 5.03
C GLU A 86 -6.29 -6.10 4.83
N LEU A 87 -7.36 -6.82 4.45
CA LEU A 87 -8.73 -6.33 4.45
C LEU A 87 -9.62 -7.24 5.28
N VAL A 88 -10.61 -6.66 5.95
CA VAL A 88 -11.77 -7.41 6.47
C VAL A 88 -12.94 -7.17 5.54
N VAL A 89 -13.53 -8.24 5.04
CA VAL A 89 -14.68 -8.19 4.11
C VAL A 89 -15.73 -9.22 4.53
N HIS A 90 -16.95 -9.07 4.02
CA HIS A 90 -17.98 -10.09 4.13
C HIS A 90 -17.52 -11.39 3.43
N GLU A 91 -17.91 -12.55 3.95
CA GLU A 91 -17.52 -13.86 3.40
C GLU A 91 -17.89 -14.01 1.90
N ASP A 92 -19.05 -13.50 1.50
CA ASP A 92 -19.51 -13.52 0.10
C ASP A 92 -18.71 -12.55 -0.80
N ALA A 93 -18.11 -11.50 -0.22
CA ALA A 93 -17.29 -10.53 -0.94
C ALA A 93 -15.86 -11.03 -1.20
N VAL A 94 -15.38 -12.08 -0.52
CA VAL A 94 -14.00 -12.57 -0.62
C VAL A 94 -13.62 -12.89 -2.07
N ALA A 95 -14.38 -13.74 -2.76
CA ALA A 95 -14.03 -14.16 -4.11
C ALA A 95 -14.13 -13.01 -5.15
N PRO A 96 -15.19 -12.17 -5.15
CA PRO A 96 -15.23 -10.93 -5.93
C PRO A 96 -14.01 -10.03 -5.71
N VAL A 97 -13.69 -9.73 -4.45
CA VAL A 97 -12.57 -8.84 -4.09
C VAL A 97 -11.24 -9.41 -4.58
N LEU A 98 -10.97 -10.70 -4.38
CA LEU A 98 -9.74 -11.32 -4.89
C LEU A 98 -9.64 -11.28 -6.41
N ARG A 99 -10.76 -11.40 -7.14
CA ARG A 99 -10.77 -11.21 -8.61
C ARG A 99 -10.40 -9.77 -8.99
N ALA A 100 -11.01 -8.77 -8.34
CA ALA A 100 -10.74 -7.37 -8.65
C ALA A 100 -9.29 -6.99 -8.33
N PHE A 101 -8.78 -7.37 -7.16
CA PHE A 101 -7.39 -7.12 -6.78
C PHE A 101 -6.39 -7.92 -7.61
N GLY A 102 -6.77 -9.12 -8.09
CA GLY A 102 -5.94 -9.89 -9.02
C GLY A 102 -5.72 -9.16 -10.35
N GLN A 103 -6.76 -8.52 -10.89
CA GLN A 103 -6.65 -7.71 -12.09
C GLN A 103 -5.87 -6.41 -11.84
N ALA A 104 -6.10 -5.74 -10.71
CA ALA A 104 -5.32 -4.56 -10.30
C ALA A 104 -3.82 -4.90 -10.16
N PHE A 105 -3.51 -6.06 -9.57
CA PHE A 105 -2.14 -6.58 -9.44
C PHE A 105 -1.49 -6.84 -10.79
N ALA A 106 -2.19 -7.52 -11.71
CA ALA A 106 -1.70 -7.77 -13.07
C ALA A 106 -1.43 -6.47 -13.83
N ALA A 107 -2.24 -5.44 -13.59
CA ALA A 107 -2.07 -4.10 -14.16
C ALA A 107 -0.99 -3.26 -13.46
N HIS A 108 -0.30 -3.80 -12.45
CA HIS A 108 0.69 -3.07 -11.63
C HIS A 108 0.12 -1.78 -11.01
N PHE A 109 -1.17 -1.77 -10.67
CA PHE A 109 -1.78 -0.61 -10.03
C PHE A 109 -1.20 -0.44 -8.62
N PRO A 110 -0.59 0.71 -8.30
CA PRO A 110 0.07 0.90 -7.01
C PRO A 110 -0.97 1.19 -5.93
N ILE A 111 -0.81 0.51 -4.79
CA ILE A 111 -1.54 0.74 -3.55
C ILE A 111 -0.54 1.17 -2.49
N ARG A 112 -0.83 2.26 -1.77
CA ARG A 112 0.11 2.82 -0.78
C ARG A 112 0.31 1.88 0.39
N ARG A 113 -0.81 1.40 0.92
CA ARG A 113 -0.91 0.48 2.05
C ARG A 113 -2.33 -0.06 2.11
N MET A 114 -2.47 -1.16 2.83
CA MET A 114 -3.74 -1.83 3.02
C MET A 114 -3.74 -2.46 4.41
N ARG A 115 -4.42 -1.80 5.34
CA ARG A 115 -4.50 -2.16 6.75
C ARG A 115 -5.95 -2.18 7.19
N VAL A 116 -6.29 -3.08 8.12
CA VAL A 116 -7.62 -3.13 8.69
C VAL A 116 -7.93 -1.86 9.48
N MET A 117 -9.19 -1.44 9.49
CA MET A 117 -9.60 -0.19 10.14
C MET A 117 -9.43 -0.21 11.67
N ALA A 118 -9.29 -1.39 12.28
CA ALA A 118 -8.96 -1.54 13.70
C ALA A 118 -7.64 -0.86 14.08
N GLU A 119 -6.66 -0.82 13.16
CA GLU A 119 -5.36 -0.16 13.40
C GLU A 119 -5.47 1.37 13.49
N TYR A 120 -6.58 1.93 12.98
CA TYR A 120 -6.92 3.35 13.08
C TYR A 120 -8.02 3.61 14.11
N GLY A 121 -8.38 2.62 14.94
CA GLY A 121 -9.48 2.71 15.89
C GLY A 121 -10.85 2.97 15.23
N GLY A 122 -11.00 2.66 13.93
CA GLY A 122 -12.19 2.95 13.14
C GLY A 122 -12.30 4.38 12.60
N SER A 123 -11.26 5.22 12.75
CA SER A 123 -11.27 6.61 12.26
C SER A 123 -11.02 6.70 10.75
N ASP A 124 -12.04 7.03 9.97
CA ASP A 124 -11.88 7.26 8.52
C ASP A 124 -10.93 8.44 8.26
N ALA A 125 -11.02 9.52 9.05
CA ALA A 125 -10.16 10.69 8.86
C ALA A 125 -8.67 10.33 8.99
N ALA A 126 -8.32 9.51 9.99
CA ALA A 126 -6.94 9.05 10.18
C ALA A 126 -6.50 8.08 9.06
N ALA A 127 -7.34 7.10 8.72
CA ALA A 127 -7.04 6.13 7.66
C ALA A 127 -6.91 6.79 6.28
N MET A 128 -7.81 7.71 5.94
CA MET A 128 -7.78 8.46 4.69
C MET A 128 -6.54 9.37 4.60
N ALA A 129 -6.24 10.16 5.65
CA ALA A 129 -5.05 11.01 5.65
C ALA A 129 -3.74 10.22 5.52
N ASP A 130 -3.74 8.99 6.04
CA ASP A 130 -2.66 8.03 5.92
C ASP A 130 -2.69 7.23 4.60
N ASP A 131 -3.61 7.53 3.68
CA ASP A 131 -3.75 6.91 2.38
C ASP A 131 -3.96 5.37 2.43
N ASN A 132 -4.75 4.91 3.40
CA ASN A 132 -5.03 3.51 3.62
C ASN A 132 -6.12 2.98 2.69
N THR A 133 -5.81 1.94 1.91
CA THR A 133 -6.85 1.13 1.26
C THR A 133 -7.55 0.27 2.31
N SER A 134 -8.86 0.39 2.43
CA SER A 134 -9.62 -0.18 3.55
C SER A 134 -10.97 -0.74 3.11
N ALA A 135 -11.58 -1.57 3.97
CA ALA A 135 -12.85 -2.23 3.72
C ALA A 135 -13.77 -2.12 4.96
N PHE A 136 -14.03 -3.20 5.69
CA PHE A 136 -14.99 -3.19 6.79
C PHE A 136 -14.69 -2.13 7.87
N ASN A 137 -15.72 -1.33 8.16
CA ASN A 137 -15.80 -0.41 9.29
C ASN A 137 -17.28 -0.18 9.61
N CYS A 138 -17.78 -0.74 10.72
CA CYS A 138 -19.18 -0.57 11.08
C CYS A 138 -19.44 0.83 11.65
N ARG A 139 -20.05 1.69 10.84
CA ARG A 139 -20.31 3.09 11.17
C ARG A 139 -21.47 3.64 10.37
N GLN A 140 -21.96 4.79 10.81
CA GLN A 140 -22.86 5.59 10.02
C GLN A 140 -22.14 6.20 8.81
N VAL A 141 -22.91 6.63 7.82
CA VAL A 141 -22.42 7.42 6.70
C VAL A 141 -21.90 8.75 7.24
N THR A 142 -20.77 9.22 6.72
CA THR A 142 -20.20 10.51 7.10
C THR A 142 -21.17 11.63 6.71
N GLY A 143 -21.66 12.37 7.71
CA GLY A 143 -22.63 13.45 7.50
C GLY A 143 -24.11 13.02 7.49
N ASP A 144 -24.40 11.72 7.61
CA ASP A 144 -25.77 11.19 7.71
C ASP A 144 -25.84 10.10 8.80
N PRO A 145 -26.14 10.47 10.06
CA PRO A 145 -26.19 9.52 11.16
C PRO A 145 -27.41 8.57 11.10
N GLY A 146 -28.36 8.79 10.18
CA GLY A 146 -29.52 7.93 10.03
C GLY A 146 -29.26 6.65 9.23
N ARG A 147 -28.12 6.60 8.51
CA ARG A 147 -27.82 5.53 7.54
C ARG A 147 -26.49 4.86 7.84
N LEU A 148 -26.45 3.53 7.79
CA LEU A 148 -25.21 2.78 7.88
C LEU A 148 -24.42 2.89 6.57
N SER A 149 -23.11 3.05 6.70
CA SER A 149 -22.20 2.98 5.56
C SER A 149 -22.15 1.57 4.99
N ARG A 150 -21.91 1.43 3.68
CA ARG A 150 -21.62 0.14 3.02
C ARG A 150 -20.44 -0.60 3.62
N HIS A 151 -19.47 0.14 4.14
CA HIS A 151 -18.37 -0.46 4.91
C HIS A 151 -18.85 -1.25 6.15
N SER A 152 -20.06 -1.00 6.66
CA SER A 152 -20.64 -1.77 7.77
C SER A 152 -21.12 -3.16 7.36
N TRP A 153 -21.33 -3.40 6.08
CA TRP A 153 -21.76 -4.68 5.52
C TRP A 153 -20.59 -5.54 5.01
N GLY A 154 -19.37 -4.97 4.96
CA GLY A 154 -18.18 -5.69 4.49
C GLY A 154 -18.14 -5.87 2.97
N ASP A 155 -18.94 -5.11 2.23
CA ASP A 155 -19.11 -5.17 0.77
C ASP A 155 -18.70 -3.85 0.08
N ALA A 156 -17.80 -3.11 0.71
CA ALA A 156 -17.24 -1.87 0.20
C ALA A 156 -15.72 -1.78 0.42
N ILE A 157 -15.05 -1.10 -0.49
CA ILE A 157 -13.61 -0.87 -0.47
C ILE A 157 -13.31 0.57 -0.88
N ASP A 158 -12.48 1.25 -0.09
CA ASP A 158 -11.88 2.54 -0.42
C ASP A 158 -10.41 2.32 -0.79
N ILE A 159 -9.96 2.87 -1.93
CA ILE A 159 -8.59 2.65 -2.46
C ILE A 159 -7.83 3.97 -2.59
N ASN A 160 -6.65 4.04 -1.97
CA ASN A 160 -5.74 5.19 -1.96
C ASN A 160 -6.49 6.54 -1.81
N PRO A 161 -7.08 6.83 -0.63
CA PRO A 161 -7.89 8.02 -0.42
C PRO A 161 -7.21 9.36 -0.77
N VAL A 162 -5.88 9.45 -0.72
CA VAL A 162 -5.16 10.67 -1.11
C VAL A 162 -5.21 10.86 -2.63
N GLU A 163 -4.99 9.80 -3.43
CA GLU A 163 -5.10 9.85 -4.89
C GLU A 163 -6.55 9.92 -5.39
N ASN A 164 -7.49 9.45 -4.56
CA ASN A 164 -8.88 9.26 -4.90
C ASN A 164 -9.79 9.82 -3.80
N PRO A 165 -9.75 11.14 -3.54
CA PRO A 165 -10.48 11.71 -2.42
C PRO A 165 -12.00 11.61 -2.56
N TYR A 166 -12.68 11.50 -1.43
CA TYR A 166 -14.10 11.82 -1.32
C TYR A 166 -14.29 13.33 -1.43
N VAL A 167 -15.29 13.78 -2.19
CA VAL A 167 -15.67 15.20 -2.30
C VAL A 167 -17.01 15.41 -1.61
N ASP A 168 -17.04 16.25 -0.59
CA ASP A 168 -18.30 16.56 0.09
C ASP A 168 -19.18 17.55 -0.71
N VAL A 169 -20.40 17.77 -0.23
CA VAL A 169 -21.39 18.66 -0.86
C VAL A 169 -20.95 20.13 -0.95
N ARG A 170 -19.89 20.52 -0.23
CA ARG A 170 -19.29 21.87 -0.29
C ARG A 170 -18.11 21.93 -1.27
N GLY A 171 -17.76 20.81 -1.90
CA GLY A 171 -16.59 20.69 -2.77
C GLY A 171 -15.28 20.45 -2.03
N THR A 172 -15.32 20.11 -0.74
CA THR A 172 -14.12 19.87 0.05
C THR A 172 -13.57 18.46 -0.19
N SER A 173 -12.27 18.35 -0.42
CA SER A 173 -11.57 17.07 -0.51
C SER A 173 -11.35 16.45 0.86
N HIS A 174 -11.70 15.17 1.00
CA HIS A 174 -11.40 14.32 2.15
C HIS A 174 -10.56 13.12 1.67
N PRO A 175 -9.31 12.99 2.13
CA PRO A 175 -8.63 13.83 3.10
C PRO A 175 -8.14 15.16 2.47
N PRO A 176 -7.82 16.20 3.28
CA PRO A 176 -7.34 17.48 2.76
C PRO A 176 -6.04 17.39 1.94
N ASN A 177 -5.14 16.46 2.29
CA ASN A 177 -3.91 16.20 1.53
C ASN A 177 -4.17 15.56 0.15
N GLY A 178 -5.40 15.12 -0.13
CA GLY A 178 -5.85 14.66 -1.45
C GLY A 178 -6.27 15.79 -2.41
N HIS A 179 -6.36 17.04 -1.96
CA HIS A 179 -6.94 18.15 -2.75
C HIS A 179 -6.32 18.32 -4.14
N THR A 180 -5.00 18.11 -4.29
CA THR A 180 -4.33 18.24 -5.59
C THR A 180 -4.79 17.19 -6.62
N TYR A 181 -5.41 16.09 -6.17
CA TYR A 181 -5.92 15.00 -7.01
C TYR A 181 -7.35 15.23 -7.52
N LEU A 182 -7.99 16.33 -7.14
CA LEU A 182 -9.28 16.74 -7.73
C LEU A 182 -9.15 17.16 -9.19
N ASP A 183 -7.97 17.63 -9.62
CA ASP A 183 -7.68 17.82 -11.03
C ASP A 183 -7.46 16.46 -11.72
N ARG A 184 -8.57 15.87 -12.19
CA ARG A 184 -8.57 14.57 -12.88
C ARG A 184 -7.99 14.62 -14.30
N ALA A 185 -7.70 15.80 -14.86
CA ALA A 185 -7.07 15.91 -16.19
C ALA A 185 -5.60 15.44 -16.16
N ARG A 186 -4.95 15.52 -15.00
CA ARG A 186 -3.58 15.04 -14.78
C ARG A 186 -3.60 13.69 -14.07
N THR A 187 -3.69 12.62 -14.85
CA THR A 187 -3.62 11.26 -14.30
C THR A 187 -2.22 10.99 -13.74
N ARG A 188 -2.16 10.53 -12.49
CA ARG A 188 -0.96 10.16 -11.73
C ARG A 188 -1.08 8.71 -11.26
N PRO A 189 0.05 8.03 -10.92
CA PRO A 189 0.01 6.69 -10.34
C PRO A 189 -0.96 6.61 -9.15
N GLY A 190 -1.72 5.52 -9.06
CA GLY A 190 -2.68 5.28 -7.97
C GLY A 190 -4.03 5.98 -8.12
N MET A 191 -4.24 6.80 -9.15
CA MET A 191 -5.55 7.39 -9.46
C MET A 191 -6.47 6.38 -10.18
N ILE A 192 -7.70 6.26 -9.72
CA ILE A 192 -8.77 5.47 -10.33
C ILE A 192 -9.47 6.31 -11.41
N THR A 193 -9.42 5.86 -12.66
CA THR A 193 -10.07 6.56 -13.78
C THR A 193 -11.30 5.80 -14.29
N PRO A 194 -12.25 6.45 -14.98
CA PRO A 194 -13.47 5.78 -15.47
C PRO A 194 -13.21 4.52 -16.30
N ASP A 195 -12.16 4.56 -17.14
CA ASP A 195 -11.74 3.45 -17.98
C ASP A 195 -10.42 2.82 -17.48
N GLY A 196 -10.09 3.00 -16.20
CA GLY A 196 -8.89 2.45 -15.57
C GLY A 196 -9.02 0.95 -15.28
N ALA A 197 -7.87 0.30 -15.04
CA ALA A 197 -7.84 -1.12 -14.72
C ALA A 197 -8.68 -1.47 -13.47
N VAL A 198 -8.58 -0.66 -12.41
CA VAL A 198 -9.35 -0.85 -11.16
C VAL A 198 -10.85 -0.73 -11.42
N THR A 199 -11.31 0.32 -12.11
CA THR A 199 -12.74 0.51 -12.41
C THR A 199 -13.30 -0.62 -13.25
N ARG A 200 -12.56 -1.11 -14.26
CA ARG A 200 -12.96 -2.29 -15.04
C ARG A 200 -13.06 -3.54 -14.15
N ALA A 201 -12.06 -3.77 -13.30
CA ALA A 201 -12.00 -4.93 -12.44
C ALA A 201 -13.18 -5.00 -11.45
N PHE A 202 -13.53 -3.88 -10.82
CA PHE A 202 -14.70 -3.82 -9.94
C PHE A 202 -16.02 -3.93 -10.72
N ARG A 203 -16.12 -3.33 -11.92
CA ARG A 203 -17.30 -3.48 -12.77
C ARG A 203 -17.55 -4.93 -13.19
N GLU A 204 -16.49 -5.69 -13.51
CA GLU A 204 -16.59 -7.10 -13.91
C GLU A 204 -17.11 -8.01 -12.79
N ILE A 205 -16.92 -7.63 -11.53
CA ILE A 205 -17.52 -8.32 -10.38
C ILE A 205 -18.88 -7.76 -9.97
N GLY A 206 -19.44 -6.84 -10.75
CA GLY A 206 -20.75 -6.23 -10.50
C GLY A 206 -20.75 -5.05 -9.53
N TRP A 207 -19.58 -4.57 -9.08
CA TRP A 207 -19.49 -3.47 -8.13
C TRP A 207 -19.48 -2.10 -8.82
N TYR A 208 -20.00 -1.11 -8.10
CA TYR A 208 -20.18 0.25 -8.57
C TYR A 208 -19.09 1.16 -8.01
N TRP A 209 -18.66 2.13 -8.82
CA TRP A 209 -17.65 3.12 -8.46
C TRP A 209 -18.32 4.44 -8.05
N GLY A 210 -17.95 4.96 -6.88
CA GLY A 210 -18.44 6.22 -6.32
C GLY A 210 -17.95 7.47 -7.07
N GLY A 211 -16.91 7.35 -7.90
CA GLY A 211 -16.44 8.44 -8.76
C GLY A 211 -17.46 8.90 -9.82
N ARG A 212 -18.58 8.18 -9.97
CA ARG A 212 -19.72 8.55 -10.83
C ARG A 212 -20.80 9.35 -10.11
N TRP A 213 -20.73 9.47 -8.79
CA TRP A 213 -21.69 10.24 -8.00
C TRP A 213 -21.47 11.75 -8.17
N SER A 214 -22.44 12.54 -7.71
CA SER A 214 -22.37 13.99 -7.66
C SER A 214 -22.82 14.48 -6.28
N PRO A 215 -21.90 14.90 -5.39
CA PRO A 215 -20.45 14.95 -5.58
C PRO A 215 -19.79 13.55 -5.59
N PRO A 216 -18.59 13.39 -6.18
CA PRO A 216 -17.96 12.09 -6.35
C PRO A 216 -17.29 11.58 -5.06
N ASP A 217 -17.28 10.26 -4.91
CA ASP A 217 -16.42 9.55 -3.97
C ASP A 217 -15.42 8.68 -4.74
N TYR A 218 -14.24 9.23 -5.08
CA TYR A 218 -13.32 8.57 -6.02
C TYR A 218 -12.68 7.29 -5.48
N GLN A 219 -12.53 7.18 -4.16
CA GLN A 219 -11.94 6.01 -3.50
C GLN A 219 -12.89 4.82 -3.51
N HIS A 220 -14.19 5.06 -3.54
CA HIS A 220 -15.19 4.11 -3.10
C HIS A 220 -15.66 3.15 -4.19
N PHE A 221 -15.69 1.87 -3.84
CA PHE A 221 -16.42 0.83 -4.56
C PHE A 221 -17.32 0.06 -3.60
N SER A 222 -18.53 -0.28 -4.04
CA SER A 222 -19.44 -1.15 -3.28
C SER A 222 -20.37 -1.97 -4.18
N GLU A 223 -20.89 -3.06 -3.64
CA GLU A 223 -21.75 -3.99 -4.37
C GLU A 223 -23.05 -3.36 -4.90
N GLU A 224 -23.74 -2.51 -4.13
CA GLU A 224 -24.98 -1.86 -4.60
C GLU A 224 -24.82 -0.35 -4.88
N GLY A 225 -23.60 0.19 -4.78
CA GLY A 225 -23.27 1.51 -5.32
C GLY A 225 -23.73 2.73 -4.54
N GLY A 226 -23.95 2.59 -3.23
CA GLY A 226 -24.16 3.72 -2.29
C GLY A 226 -25.12 3.41 -1.15
#